data_AF-A0A1I5AWC3-F1
#
_entry.id   AF-A0A1I5AWC3-F1
#
_cell.length_a   1.000
_cell.length_b   1.000
_cell.length_c   1.000
_cell.angle_alpha   90.00
_cell.angle_beta   90.00
_cell.angle_gamma   90.00
#
_symmetry.space_group_name_H-M   'P 1'
#
loop_
_entity.id
_entity.type
_entity.pdbx_description
1 polymer ?
#
loop_
_entity_poly.entity_id
_entity_poly.type
_entity_poly.pdbx_seq_one_letter_code
_entity_poly.pdbx_strand_id
1 'polypeptide(L)' 'MKNLKKLTRNELSKVSGGEGCVNIYHETSCGVQAVTCQTGWSGPRMMEWAYALEAANCNK' A
#
# COMPACT_ATOMS: atom_id res chain seq x y z
N MET A 1 30.74 13.39 -2.17
CA MET A 1 29.95 12.32 -1.49
C MET A 1 29.03 12.99 -0.48
N LYS A 2 27.73 12.65 -0.45
CA LYS A 2 26.78 13.25 0.51
C LYS A 2 27.16 12.79 1.93
N ASN A 3 27.19 13.71 2.89
CA ASN A 3 27.51 13.44 4.29
C ASN A 3 26.40 12.57 4.93
N LEU A 4 26.58 11.25 4.91
CA LEU A 4 25.64 10.34 5.55
C LEU A 4 25.85 10.36 7.07
N LYS A 5 24.82 10.76 7.81
CA LYS A 5 24.83 10.75 9.27
C LYS A 5 24.75 9.30 9.77
N LYS A 6 25.73 8.87 10.54
CA LYS A 6 25.72 7.57 11.21
C LYS A 6 24.74 7.61 12.37
N LEU A 7 23.66 6.85 12.28
CA LEU A 7 22.68 6.70 13.36
C LEU A 7 23.22 5.77 14.45
N THR A 8 22.93 6.10 15.70
CA THR A 8 23.21 5.26 16.86
C THR A 8 22.20 4.10 16.95
N ARG A 9 22.51 3.05 17.74
CA ARG A 9 21.63 1.87 17.88
C ARG A 9 20.22 2.21 18.38
N ASN A 10 20.12 3.20 19.28
CA ASN A 10 18.84 3.71 19.80
C ASN A 10 18.08 4.57 18.77
N GLU A 11 18.78 5.17 17.81
CA GLU A 11 18.15 5.84 16.68
C GLU A 11 17.67 4.82 15.64
N LEU A 12 18.46 3.76 15.38
CA LEU A 12 18.05 2.65 14.51
C LEU A 12 16.75 1.98 15.00
N SER A 13 16.57 1.78 16.30
CA SER A 13 15.33 1.20 16.84
C SER A 13 14.12 2.11 16.70
N LYS A 14 14.32 3.39 16.37
CA LYS A 14 13.26 4.35 16.04
C LYS A 14 13.07 4.51 14.53
N VAL A 15 13.97 3.95 13.73
CA VAL A 15 13.76 3.85 12.29
C VAL A 15 12.73 2.75 12.08
N SER A 16 11.49 3.14 11.82
CA SER A 16 10.52 2.23 11.26
C SER A 16 10.99 1.86 9.86
N GLY A 17 11.60 0.69 9.72
CA GLY A 17 11.96 0.14 8.43
C GLY A 17 10.67 -0.16 7.66
N GLY A 18 10.18 0.81 6.89
CA GLY A 18 9.04 0.63 6.00
C GLY A 18 7.72 0.27 6.71
N GLU A 19 7.54 0.63 7.98
CA GLU A 19 6.21 0.51 8.58
C GLU A 19 5.32 1.58 7.97
N GLY A 20 4.34 1.11 7.23
CA GLY A 20 3.16 1.88 6.97
C GLY A 20 2.21 0.99 6.21
N CYS A 21 2.54 0.73 4.96
CA CYS A 21 1.50 0.27 4.05
C CYS A 21 1.68 -1.18 3.61
N VAL A 22 0.56 -1.89 3.63
CA VAL A 22 0.41 -3.16 2.94
C VAL A 22 0.06 -2.84 1.50
N ASN A 23 0.86 -3.34 0.56
CA ASN A 23 0.54 -3.27 -0.85
C ASN A 23 -0.55 -4.28 -1.17
N ILE A 24 -1.70 -3.78 -1.63
CA ILE A 24 -2.85 -4.56 -2.07
C ILE A 24 -2.91 -4.47 -3.59
N TYR A 25 -2.93 -5.63 -4.24
CA TYR A 25 -2.99 -5.77 -5.68
C TYR A 25 -4.37 -6.31 -6.07
N HIS A 26 -4.97 -5.74 -7.10
CA HIS A 26 -6.23 -6.21 -7.65
C HIS A 26 -6.23 -6.04 -9.17
N GLU A 27 -6.72 -7.06 -9.87
CA GLU A 27 -7.00 -7.02 -11.31
C GLU A 27 -8.51 -7.11 -11.48
N THR A 28 -9.07 -6.14 -12.17
CA THR A 28 -10.51 -6.08 -12.42
C THR A 28 -10.93 -7.05 -13.51
N SER A 29 -12.23 -7.36 -13.58
CA SER A 29 -12.83 -8.24 -14.59
C SER A 29 -12.65 -7.79 -16.04
N CYS A 30 -12.38 -6.50 -16.27
CA CYS A 30 -12.05 -5.94 -17.58
C CYS A 30 -10.55 -5.83 -17.86
N GLY A 31 -9.69 -6.40 -17.00
CA GLY A 31 -8.24 -6.47 -17.20
C GLY A 31 -7.47 -5.24 -16.74
N VAL A 32 -8.04 -4.39 -15.88
CA VAL A 32 -7.33 -3.24 -15.31
C VAL A 32 -6.62 -3.68 -14.04
N GLN A 33 -5.30 -3.50 -14.02
CA GLN A 33 -4.48 -3.77 -12.84
C GLN A 33 -4.34 -2.51 -11.99
N ALA A 34 -4.60 -2.65 -10.68
CA ALA A 34 -4.48 -1.58 -9.70
C ALA A 34 -3.66 -2.04 -8.50
N VAL A 35 -2.84 -1.13 -7.97
CA VAL A 35 -2.13 -1.32 -6.71
C VAL A 35 -2.44 -0.17 -5.77
N THR A 36 -2.61 -0.47 -4.49
CA THR A 36 -2.72 0.54 -3.45
C THR A 36 -1.87 0.16 -2.24
N CYS A 37 -1.40 1.18 -1.53
CA CYS A 37 -0.50 1.06 -0.38
C CYS A 37 -1.29 1.59 0.81
N GLN A 38 -1.78 0.68 1.66
CA GLN A 38 -2.72 1.02 2.73
C GLN A 38 -2.31 0.48 4.09
N THR A 39 -2.40 1.33 5.11
CA THR A 39 -2.07 1.00 6.50
C THR A 39 -3.35 0.70 7.27
N GLY A 40 -3.43 -0.46 7.93
CA GLY A 40 -4.53 -0.77 8.85
C GLY A 40 -5.90 -0.97 8.19
N TRP A 41 -5.95 -1.24 6.89
CA TRP A 41 -7.19 -1.67 6.24
C TRP A 41 -7.63 -3.02 6.78
N SER A 42 -8.89 -3.11 7.19
CA SER A 42 -9.55 -4.40 7.47
C SER A 42 -9.90 -5.10 6.16
N GLY A 43 -10.07 -6.42 6.19
CA GLY A 43 -10.49 -7.21 5.02
C GLY A 43 -11.70 -6.65 4.28
N PRO A 44 -12.80 -6.27 4.98
CA PRO A 44 -13.96 -5.64 4.34
C PRO A 44 -13.62 -4.36 3.57
N ARG A 45 -12.74 -3.50 4.12
CA ARG A 45 -12.32 -2.26 3.46
C ARG A 45 -11.50 -2.51 2.18
N MET A 46 -10.70 -3.58 2.17
CA MET A 46 -10.01 -4.01 0.94
C MET A 46 -11.01 -4.45 -0.14
N MET A 47 -12.08 -5.16 0.26
CA MET A 47 -13.13 -5.58 -0.68
C MET A 47 -13.93 -4.40 -1.23
N GLU A 48 -14.31 -3.43 -0.40
CA GLU A 48 -14.98 -2.20 -0.84
C GLU A 48 -14.17 -1.45 -1.90
N TRP A 49 -12.85 -1.34 -1.70
CA TRP A 49 -11.94 -0.74 -2.68
C TRP A 49 -11.92 -1.52 -3.99
N ALA A 50 -11.84 -2.86 -3.94
CA ALA A 50 -11.89 -3.71 -5.12
C ALA A 50 -13.22 -3.56 -5.89
N TYR A 51 -14.36 -3.56 -5.19
CA TYR A 51 -15.67 -3.34 -5.81
C TYR A 51 -15.80 -1.94 -6.44
N ALA A 52 -15.27 -0.90 -5.79
CA ALA A 52 -15.26 0.45 -6.34
C ALA A 52 -14.38 0.53 -7.61
N LEU A 53 -13.25 -0.19 -7.65
CA LEU A 53 -12.40 -0.29 -8.84
C LEU A 53 -13.13 -0.98 -10.01
N GLU A 54 -13.81 -2.08 -9.74
CA GLU A 54 -14.63 -2.80 -10.73
C GLU A 54 -15.72 -1.88 -11.30
N ALA A 55 -16.50 -1.22 -10.43
CA ALA A 55 -17.57 -0.32 -10.86
C ALA A 55 -17.03 0.89 -11.65
N ALA A 56 -15.88 1.46 -11.26
CA ALA A 56 -15.33 2.63 -11.93
C ALA A 56 -14.74 2.31 -13.32
N ASN A 57 -14.09 1.15 -13.47
CA ASN A 57 -13.30 0.84 -14.67
C ASN A 57 -14.00 -0.14 -15.62
N CYS A 58 -14.90 -0.98 -15.10
CA CYS A 58 -15.54 -2.06 -15.87
C CYS A 58 -17.04 -1.83 -16.08
N ASN A 59 -17.47 -0.55 -16.17
CA ASN A 59 -18.82 -0.18 -16.58
C ASN A 59 -19.25 -1.01 -17.80
N LYS A 60 -20.20 -1.92 -17.60
CA LYS A 60 -21.03 -2.46 -18.67
C LYS A 60 -22.30 -1.66 -18.74
#